data_AF-A0A658NSB8-F1
#
_entry.id   AF-A0A658NSB8-F1
#
_cell.length_a   1.000
_cell.length_b   1.000
_cell.length_c   1.000
_cell.angle_alpha   90.00
_cell.angle_beta   90.00
_cell.angle_gamma   90.00
#
_symmetry.space_group_name_H-M   'P 1'
#
loop_
_entity.id
_entity.type
_entity.pdbx_description
1 polymer ?
#
loop_
_entity_poly.entity_id
_entity_poly.type
_entity_poly.pdbx_seq_one_letter_code
_entity_poly.pdbx_strand_id
1 'polypeptide(L)'
;LDRRRPGTSKFVPQRNEPDAVEILSGVYDGRTTGTPIALLIRNPDQRSKDYGDILRTFRPGHADYTYVQKYGLRDPRGGGRSSARLTAP
;
A
#
# COMPACT_ATOMS: atom_id res chain seq x y z
N LEU A 1 8.47 11.48 -2.74
CA LEU A 1 7.45 10.74 -1.97
C LEU A 1 6.99 11.44 -0.70
N ASP A 2 7.79 12.35 -0.14
CA ASP A 2 7.47 12.99 1.14
C ASP A 2 6.19 13.85 1.12
N ARG A 3 5.85 14.45 -0.03
CA ARG A 3 4.57 15.15 -0.22
C ARG A 3 3.33 14.25 -0.13
N ARG A 4 3.48 12.93 -0.33
CA ARG A 4 2.39 11.94 -0.28
C ARG A 4 2.26 11.30 1.11
N ARG A 5 3.28 11.42 1.97
CA ARG A 5 3.28 10.72 3.26
C ARG A 5 2.04 11.10 4.06
N PRO A 6 1.33 10.11 4.64
CA PRO A 6 0.23 10.38 5.54
C PRO A 6 0.75 11.02 6.86
N GLY A 7 -0.13 11.65 7.65
CA GLY A 7 0.24 12.36 8.88
C GLY A 7 0.38 13.88 8.76
N THR A 8 0.09 14.47 7.60
CA THR A 8 0.08 15.93 7.37
C THR A 8 -1.19 16.63 7.90
N SER A 9 -2.19 15.86 8.34
CA SER A 9 -3.47 16.36 8.86
C SER A 9 -4.00 15.42 9.95
N LYS A 10 -4.83 15.95 10.85
CA LYS A 10 -5.51 15.17 11.91
C LYS A 10 -6.49 14.11 11.39
N PHE A 11 -6.87 14.19 10.12
CA PHE A 11 -7.83 13.27 9.48
C PHE A 11 -7.17 12.13 8.70
N VAL A 12 -5.84 12.09 8.62
CA VAL A 12 -5.10 11.04 7.92
C VAL A 12 -4.37 10.14 8.92
N PRO A 13 -4.11 8.86 8.58
CA PRO A 13 -3.37 7.96 9.46
C PRO A 13 -2.03 8.56 9.87
N GLN A 14 -1.69 8.54 11.16
CA GLN A 14 -0.40 9.00 11.67
C GLN A 14 0.72 7.97 11.46
N ARG A 15 0.68 7.22 10.35
CA ARG A 15 1.71 6.23 10.05
C ARG A 15 2.97 6.94 9.58
N ASN A 16 4.04 6.82 10.34
CA ASN A 16 5.36 7.33 9.96
C ASN A 16 6.13 6.24 9.21
N GLU A 17 5.61 5.85 8.05
CA GLU A 17 6.35 5.00 7.13
C GLU A 17 7.21 5.91 6.24
N PRO A 18 8.55 5.83 6.31
CA PRO A 18 9.36 6.45 5.29
C PRO A 18 9.05 5.74 3.97
N ASP A 19 8.37 6.44 3.06
CA ASP A 19 8.22 6.02 1.67
C ASP A 19 9.58 6.13 0.96
N ALA A 20 10.56 5.35 1.44
CA ALA A 20 11.88 5.23 0.87
C ALA A 20 11.81 4.27 -0.32
N VAL A 21 12.21 4.77 -1.48
CA VAL A 21 12.30 3.97 -2.71
C VAL A 21 13.67 3.34 -2.79
N GLU A 22 13.67 2.02 -2.93
CA GLU A 22 14.82 1.22 -3.30
C GLU A 22 14.76 0.95 -4.82
N ILE A 23 15.82 1.31 -5.55
CA ILE A 23 15.92 1.03 -6.99
C ILE A 23 16.57 -0.34 -7.16
N LEU A 24 15.85 -1.27 -7.77
CA LEU A 24 16.29 -2.65 -7.95
C LEU A 24 16.89 -2.93 -9.34
N SER A 25 16.52 -2.14 -10.36
CA SER A 25 17.01 -2.33 -11.72
C SER A 25 16.93 -1.06 -12.56
N GLY A 26 17.52 -1.09 -13.75
CA GLY A 26 17.33 -0.06 -14.77
C GLY A 26 18.14 1.22 -14.58
N VAL A 27 18.91 1.35 -13.49
CA VAL A 27 19.75 2.51 -13.18
C VAL A 27 21.19 2.08 -12.87
N TYR A 28 22.15 2.79 -13.46
CA TYR A 28 23.58 2.65 -13.19
C TYR A 28 24.21 4.04 -13.08
N ASP A 29 25.00 4.27 -12.02
CA ASP A 29 25.67 5.55 -11.73
C ASP A 29 24.75 6.79 -11.84
N GLY A 30 23.55 6.68 -11.26
CA GLY A 30 22.54 7.74 -11.27
C GLY A 30 21.88 7.99 -12.63
N ARG A 31 22.14 7.17 -13.65
CA ARG A 31 21.56 7.29 -15.00
C ARG A 31 20.75 6.07 -15.38
N THR A 32 19.70 6.27 -16.17
CA THR A 32 18.90 5.16 -16.69
C THR A 32 19.69 4.37 -17.74
N THR A 33 19.48 3.06 -17.76
CA THR A 33 20.17 2.14 -18.69
C THR A 33 19.35 1.82 -19.94
N GLY A 34 18.11 2.33 -20.04
CA GLY A 34 17.16 2.00 -21.10
C GLY A 34 16.39 0.69 -20.88
N THR A 35 16.75 -0.09 -19.86
CA THR A 35 16.04 -1.31 -19.45
C THR A 35 14.96 -1.00 -18.39
N PRO A 36 14.02 -1.92 -18.11
CA PRO A 36 12.97 -1.69 -17.11
C PRO A 36 13.51 -1.27 -15.74
N ILE A 37 12.90 -0.22 -15.16
CA ILE A 37 13.24 0.29 -13.83
C ILE A 37 12.27 -0.31 -12.82
N ALA A 38 12.78 -1.15 -11.92
CA ALA A 38 12.03 -1.70 -10.81
C ALA A 38 12.30 -0.90 -9.53
N LEU A 39 11.22 -0.47 -8.87
CA LEU A 39 11.25 0.29 -7.63
C LEU A 39 10.55 -0.50 -6.52
N LEU A 40 11.13 -0.52 -5.32
CA LEU A 40 10.56 -1.18 -4.15
C LEU A 40 10.35 -0.17 -3.02
N ILE A 41 9.14 -0.12 -2.47
CA ILE A 41 8.81 0.68 -1.28
C ILE A 41 8.38 -0.29 -0.17
N ARG A 42 9.27 -0.50 0.80
CA ARG A 42 9.04 -1.42 1.91
C ARG A 42 7.92 -0.90 2.83
N ASN A 43 7.14 -1.81 3.39
CA ASN A 43 6.08 -1.50 4.37
C ASN A 43 6.55 -1.96 5.77
N PRO A 44 7.22 -1.10 6.57
CA PRO A 44 7.76 -1.48 7.87
C PRO A 44 6.75 -1.46 9.02
N ASP A 45 5.62 -0.75 8.90
CA ASP A 45 4.60 -0.60 9.97
C ASP A 45 3.29 -1.32 9.64
N GLN A 46 3.38 -2.52 9.04
CA GLN A 46 2.21 -3.34 8.76
C GLN A 46 1.63 -3.90 10.07
N ARG A 47 0.59 -3.23 10.59
CA ARG A 47 -0.16 -3.71 11.77
C ARG A 47 -1.35 -4.55 11.35
N SER A 48 -1.15 -5.85 11.20
CA SER A 48 -2.24 -6.79 10.86
C SER A 48 -3.28 -6.96 11.98
N LYS A 49 -2.92 -6.63 13.24
CA LYS A 49 -3.79 -6.78 14.42
C LYS A 49 -4.98 -5.82 14.44
N ASP A 50 -4.85 -4.65 13.81
CA ASP A 50 -5.90 -3.61 13.81
C ASP A 50 -7.14 -3.99 12.96
N TYR A 51 -7.10 -5.14 12.26
CA TYR A 51 -8.16 -5.59 11.34
C TYR A 51 -8.95 -6.80 11.86
N GLY A 52 -8.77 -7.21 13.11
CA GLY A 52 -9.40 -8.40 13.70
C GLY A 52 -10.93 -8.44 13.56
N ASP A 53 -11.60 -7.31 13.82
CA ASP A 53 -13.07 -7.22 13.77
C ASP A 53 -13.62 -7.22 12.33
N ILE A 54 -12.78 -6.96 11.34
CA ILE A 54 -13.16 -6.83 9.92
C ILE A 54 -13.13 -8.21 9.21
N LEU A 55 -12.59 -9.23 9.87
CA LEU A 55 -12.51 -10.59 9.34
C LEU A 55 -13.89 -11.15 8.96
N ARG A 56 -14.94 -10.77 9.69
CA ARG A 56 -16.29 -11.35 9.55
C ARG A 56 -17.33 -10.43 8.91
N THR A 57 -16.94 -9.20 8.53
CA THR A 57 -17.87 -8.18 8.00
C THR A 57 -17.34 -7.54 6.72
N PHE A 58 -18.24 -7.05 5.86
CA PHE A 58 -17.90 -6.19 4.72
C PHE A 58 -17.95 -4.72 5.16
N ARG A 59 -16.89 -3.94 4.95
CA ARG A 59 -16.90 -2.53 5.34
C ARG A 59 -17.72 -1.73 4.32
N PRO A 60 -18.70 -0.92 4.77
CA PRO A 60 -19.43 -0.02 3.88
C PRO A 60 -18.47 0.91 3.11
N GLY A 61 -18.66 1.05 1.81
CA GLY A 61 -17.82 1.89 0.95
C GLY A 61 -16.46 1.31 0.55
N HIS A 62 -16.10 0.11 1.01
CA HIS A 62 -14.87 -0.58 0.62
C HIS A 62 -15.11 -1.67 -0.42
N ALA A 63 -14.04 -2.05 -1.12
CA ALA A 63 -14.06 -3.06 -2.16
C ALA A 63 -14.23 -4.51 -1.65
N ASP A 64 -14.52 -4.72 -0.37
CA ASP A 64 -14.53 -6.04 0.26
C ASP A 64 -15.55 -6.98 -0.39
N TYR A 65 -16.78 -6.50 -0.60
CA TYR A 65 -17.86 -7.29 -1.20
C TYR A 65 -17.60 -7.56 -2.69
N THR A 66 -17.25 -6.51 -3.45
CA THR A 66 -17.04 -6.62 -4.90
C THR A 66 -15.85 -7.52 -5.24
N TYR A 67 -14.80 -7.57 -4.41
CA TYR A 67 -13.69 -8.52 -4.59
C TYR A 67 -14.12 -9.98 -4.38
N VAL A 68 -14.90 -10.28 -3.32
CA VAL A 68 -15.41 -11.64 -3.10
C VAL A 68 -16.29 -12.07 -4.27
N GLN A 69 -17.22 -11.22 -4.72
CA GLN A 69 -18.12 -11.55 -5.81
C GLN A 69 -17.37 -11.79 -7.13
N LYS A 70 -16.31 -11.03 -7.41
CA LYS A 70 -15.56 -11.14 -8.66
C LYS A 70 -14.54 -12.28 -8.68
N TYR A 71 -13.83 -12.48 -7.57
CA TYR A 71 -12.66 -13.36 -7.52
C TYR A 71 -12.81 -14.55 -6.56
N GLY A 72 -13.92 -14.65 -5.82
CA GLY A 72 -14.16 -15.71 -4.83
C GLY A 72 -13.28 -15.64 -3.57
N LEU A 73 -12.29 -14.76 -3.54
CA LEU A 73 -11.33 -14.61 -2.45
C LEU A 73 -11.14 -13.14 -2.08
N ARG A 74 -11.15 -12.85 -0.78
CA ARG A 74 -10.84 -11.54 -0.20
C ARG A 74 -9.76 -11.69 0.84
N ASP A 75 -8.75 -10.82 0.80
CA ASP A 75 -7.82 -10.64 1.91
C ASP A 75 -8.43 -9.67 2.95
N PRO A 76 -8.82 -10.17 4.13
CA PRO A 76 -9.47 -9.34 5.15
C PRO A 76 -8.50 -8.50 5.97
N ARG A 77 -7.18 -8.70 5.84
CA ARG A 77 -6.16 -8.09 6.72
C ARG A 77 -5.97 -6.58 6.50
N GLY A 78 -6.80 -5.95 5.67
CA GLY A 78 -6.62 -4.58 5.23
C GLY A 78 -5.32 -4.38 4.45
N GLY A 79 -5.19 -3.28 3.71
CA GLY A 79 -3.91 -2.96 3.08
C GLY A 79 -3.56 -3.73 1.79
N GLY A 80 -4.45 -4.59 1.27
CA GLY A 80 -4.27 -5.28 -0.02
C GLY A 80 -4.38 -4.36 -1.24
N ARG A 81 -4.69 -4.91 -2.42
CA ARG A 81 -4.72 -4.19 -3.70
C ARG A 81 -5.59 -2.93 -3.73
N SER A 82 -6.66 -2.89 -2.94
CA SER A 82 -7.58 -1.74 -2.85
C SER A 82 -7.15 -0.68 -1.81
N SER A 83 -5.94 -0.81 -1.26
CA SER A 83 -5.40 0.12 -0.27
C SER A 83 -4.89 1.41 -0.91
N ALA A 84 -4.96 2.50 -0.15
CA ALA A 84 -4.27 3.75 -0.49
C ALA A 84 -2.75 3.56 -0.67
N ARG A 85 -2.17 2.45 -0.22
CA ARG A 85 -0.76 2.08 -0.49
C ARG A 85 -0.44 2.00 -1.99
N LEU A 86 -1.41 1.67 -2.85
CA LEU A 86 -1.22 1.64 -4.31
C LEU A 86 -0.94 3.03 -4.91
N THR A 87 -1.14 4.12 -4.16
CA THR A 87 -0.78 5.47 -4.62
C THR A 87 0.69 5.83 -4.40
N ALA A 88 1.47 4.96 -3.76
CA ALA A 88 2.90 5.13 -3.55
C ALA A 88 3.77 4.90 -4.80
N PRO A 89 3.55 3.86 -5.63
CA PRO A 89 4.26 3.72 -6.91
C PRO A 89 3.93 4.84 -7.91
#